data_AF-K0I8Z3-F1
#
_entry.id   AF-K0I8Z3-F1
#
_cell.length_a   1.000
_cell.length_b   1.000
_cell.length_c   1.000
_cell.angle_alpha   90.00
_cell.angle_beta   90.00
_cell.angle_gamma   90.00
#
_symmetry.space_group_name_H-M   'P 1'
#
loop_
_entity.id
_entity.type
_entity.pdbx_description
1 polymer ?
#
loop_
_entity_poly.entity_id
_entity_poly.type
_entity_poly.pdbx_seq_one_letter_code
_entity_poly.pdbx_strand_id
1 'polypeptide(L)'
;MYERIHNKRRDFLHKLSNYYSSRYDLIFLERLRVANLTKNHRLARKILDASWSTFKQMLQYKANRVVEVEPAYSSVDCSRCGHPVPKSLAVRTHVCTECGAVLDRDYNSAINILKRGLESLVLLLLLLLLPVERREVTRLWRSYYNSGR
;
A
#
# COMPACT_ATOMS: atom_id res chain seq x y z
N MET A 1 18.60 14.66 24.87
CA MET A 1 17.25 14.06 24.97
C MET A 1 16.68 13.70 23.59
N TYR A 2 16.67 14.64 22.63
CA TYR A 2 16.18 14.41 21.25
C TYR A 2 16.90 13.27 20.51
N GLU A 3 18.21 13.15 20.70
CA GLU A 3 19.03 12.10 20.08
C GLU A 3 18.64 10.67 20.54
N ARG A 4 18.29 10.48 21.82
CA ARG A 4 17.84 9.17 22.32
C ARG A 4 16.52 8.74 21.68
N ILE A 5 15.59 9.67 21.48
CA ILE A 5 14.30 9.38 20.83
C ILE A 5 14.53 9.05 19.35
N HIS A 6 15.38 9.82 18.67
CA HIS A 6 15.78 9.56 17.30
C HIS A 6 16.39 8.16 17.13
N ASN A 7 17.36 7.81 17.98
CA ASN A 7 18.05 6.52 17.92
C ASN A 7 17.10 5.34 18.19
N LYS A 8 16.18 5.47 19.14
CA LYS A 8 15.15 4.43 19.40
C LYS A 8 14.23 4.21 18.20
N ARG A 9 13.77 5.29 17.57
CA ARG A 9 12.93 5.20 16.36
C ARG A 9 13.70 4.55 15.23
N ARG A 10 14.95 4.96 15.00
CA ARG A 10 15.81 4.39 13.96
C ARG A 10 16.07 2.90 14.18
N ASP A 11 16.37 2.50 15.42
CA ASP A 11 16.55 1.10 15.81
C ASP A 11 15.28 0.26 15.53
N PHE A 12 14.11 0.77 15.94
CA PHE A 12 12.84 0.13 15.65
C PHE A 12 12.62 -0.08 14.14
N LEU A 13 12.84 0.96 13.33
CA LEU A 13 12.70 0.86 11.88
C LEU A 13 13.71 -0.10 11.24
N HIS A 14 14.95 -0.15 11.74
CA HIS A 14 15.94 -1.10 11.24
C HIS A 14 15.55 -2.55 11.56
N LYS A 15 15.08 -2.82 12.78
CA LYS A 15 14.58 -4.14 13.17
C LYS A 15 13.37 -4.55 12.35
N LEU A 16 12.42 -3.63 12.18
CA LEU A 16 11.20 -3.88 11.42
C LEU A 16 11.50 -4.12 9.93
N SER A 17 12.36 -3.29 9.32
CA SER A 17 12.74 -3.47 7.91
C SER A 17 13.51 -4.76 7.69
N ASN A 18 14.44 -5.13 8.58
CA ASN A 18 15.13 -6.42 8.53
C ASN A 18 14.16 -7.61 8.68
N TYR A 19 13.18 -7.49 9.58
CA TYR A 19 12.19 -8.54 9.79
C TYR A 19 11.45 -8.88 8.51
N TYR A 20 10.97 -7.85 7.78
CA TYR A 20 10.25 -8.05 6.53
C TYR A 20 11.17 -8.45 5.38
N SER A 21 12.33 -7.79 5.23
CA SER A 21 13.25 -8.06 4.12
C SER A 21 13.85 -9.47 4.15
N SER A 22 14.02 -10.05 5.34
CA SER A 22 14.56 -11.41 5.51
C SER A 22 13.53 -12.52 5.32
N ARG A 23 12.23 -12.20 5.33
CA ARG A 23 11.13 -13.19 5.31
C ARG A 23 10.32 -13.18 4.02
N TYR A 24 10.31 -12.05 3.32
CA TYR A 24 9.48 -11.87 2.15
C TYR A 24 10.33 -11.39 0.97
N ASP A 25 10.29 -12.13 -0.13
CA ASP A 25 10.99 -11.76 -1.36
C ASP A 25 10.35 -10.55 -2.06
N LEU A 26 9.05 -10.40 -1.89
CA LEU A 26 8.23 -9.40 -2.55
C LEU A 26 7.37 -8.67 -1.53
N ILE A 27 7.53 -7.35 -1.47
CA ILE A 27 6.82 -6.49 -0.54
C ILE A 27 6.03 -5.45 -1.35
N PHE A 28 4.72 -5.38 -1.13
CA PHE A 28 3.86 -4.36 -1.70
C PHE A 28 3.57 -3.26 -0.69
N LEU A 29 3.72 -2.00 -1.12
CA LEU A 29 3.45 -0.84 -0.30
C LEU A 29 2.49 0.10 -1.01
N GLU A 30 1.64 0.80 -0.27
CA GLU A 30 0.94 1.94 -0.82
C GLU A 30 1.90 3.06 -1.20
N ARG A 31 1.64 3.68 -2.35
CA ARG A 31 2.29 4.91 -2.76
C ARG A 31 1.77 6.09 -1.93
N LEU A 32 2.18 6.14 -0.68
CA LEU A 32 1.81 7.23 0.23
C LEU A 32 2.49 8.53 -0.21
N ARG A 33 1.69 9.51 -0.61
CA ARG A 33 2.16 10.90 -0.82
C ARG A 33 2.22 11.60 0.53
N VAL A 34 3.29 11.34 1.30
CA VAL A 34 3.47 11.84 2.69
C VAL A 34 3.25 13.35 2.79
N ALA A 35 3.71 14.12 1.80
CA ALA A 35 3.50 15.58 1.73
C ALA A 35 2.02 15.99 1.74
N ASN A 36 1.12 15.19 1.15
CA ASN A 36 -0.32 15.45 1.19
C ASN A 36 -0.92 15.10 2.55
N LEU A 37 -0.42 14.04 3.20
CA LEU A 37 -0.90 13.59 4.51
C LEU A 37 -0.54 14.59 5.62
N THR A 38 0.59 15.29 5.48
CA THR A 38 1.06 16.29 6.45
C THR A 38 0.38 17.66 6.30
N LYS A 39 -0.50 17.87 5.32
CA LYS A 39 -1.26 19.13 5.17
C LYS A 39 -2.21 19.39 6.34
N ASN A 40 -2.71 18.33 6.98
CA ASN A 40 -3.51 18.47 8.20
C ASN A 40 -2.58 18.52 9.41
N HIS A 41 -2.36 19.72 9.97
CA HIS A 41 -1.47 19.92 11.12
C HIS A 41 -1.82 19.05 12.35
N ARG A 42 -3.08 18.66 12.54
CA ARG A 42 -3.49 17.78 13.65
C ARG A 42 -2.96 16.35 13.50
N LEU A 43 -2.80 15.88 12.26
CA LEU A 43 -2.31 14.54 11.95
C LEU A 43 -0.83 14.52 11.56
N ALA A 44 -0.29 15.65 11.10
CA ALA A 44 1.07 15.79 10.61
C ALA A 44 2.11 15.27 11.61
N ARG A 45 1.97 15.62 12.90
CA ARG A 45 2.90 15.14 13.94
C ARG A 45 2.90 13.61 14.05
N LYS A 46 1.73 12.97 14.09
CA LYS A 46 1.61 11.51 14.17
C LYS A 46 2.17 10.82 12.92
N ILE A 47 1.96 11.40 11.75
CA ILE A 47 2.46 10.88 10.47
C ILE A 47 3.99 10.98 10.40
N LEU A 48 4.55 12.13 10.79
CA LEU A 48 5.99 12.35 10.84
C LEU A 48 6.65 11.46 11.90
N ASP A 49 6.01 11.29 13.05
CA ASP A 49 6.51 10.41 14.11
C ASP A 49 6.56 8.94 13.67
N ALA A 50 5.62 8.49 12.83
CA ALA A 50 5.61 7.14 12.25
C ALA A 50 6.76 6.89 11.25
N SER A 51 7.41 7.95 10.75
CA SER A 51 8.64 7.85 9.95
C SER A 51 8.51 6.95 8.69
N TRP A 52 7.33 6.97 8.05
CA TRP A 52 6.99 6.13 6.89
C TRP A 52 7.97 6.26 5.72
N SER A 53 8.42 7.48 5.40
CA SER A 53 9.40 7.71 4.33
C SER A 53 10.71 6.98 4.61
N THR A 54 11.21 7.07 5.84
CA THR A 54 12.43 6.39 6.27
C THR A 54 12.26 4.88 6.24
N PHE A 55 11.13 4.36 6.74
CA PHE A 55 10.85 2.92 6.70
C PHE A 55 10.82 2.39 5.27
N LYS A 56 10.14 3.10 4.37
CA LYS A 56 10.09 2.77 2.94
C LYS A 56 11.48 2.77 2.30
N GLN A 57 12.29 3.79 2.56
CA GLN A 57 13.68 3.83 2.10
C GLN A 57 14.47 2.62 2.61
N MET A 58 14.30 2.24 3.89
CA MET A 58 14.94 1.06 4.46
C MET A 58 14.52 -0.23 3.75
N LEU A 59 13.24 -0.40 3.44
CA LEU A 59 12.79 -1.56 2.68
C LEU A 59 13.36 -1.57 1.26
N GLN A 60 13.42 -0.42 0.59
CA GLN A 60 13.92 -0.31 -0.78
C GLN A 60 15.37 -0.78 -0.94
N TYR A 61 16.25 -0.56 0.04
CA TYR A 61 17.63 -1.03 -0.03
C TYR A 61 17.89 -2.38 0.64
N LYS A 62 16.97 -2.89 1.48
CA LYS A 62 17.14 -4.17 2.20
C LYS A 62 16.40 -5.35 1.59
N ALA A 63 15.22 -5.11 1.04
CA ALA A 63 14.39 -6.16 0.48
C ALA A 63 14.76 -6.42 -0.99
N ASN A 64 14.56 -7.67 -1.43
CA ASN A 64 14.85 -8.07 -2.80
C ASN A 64 13.98 -7.28 -3.80
N ARG A 65 12.66 -7.21 -3.55
CA ARG A 65 11.75 -6.44 -4.40
C ARG A 65 10.68 -5.73 -3.59
N VAL A 66 10.60 -4.42 -3.77
CA VAL A 66 9.54 -3.57 -3.21
C VAL A 66 8.77 -2.94 -4.37
N VAL A 67 7.45 -3.10 -4.37
CA VAL A 67 6.56 -2.56 -5.40
C VAL A 67 5.56 -1.61 -4.76
N GLU A 68 5.46 -0.40 -5.31
CA GLU A 68 4.47 0.57 -4.87
C GLU A 68 3.19 0.42 -5.71
N VAL A 69 2.05 0.40 -5.03
CA VAL A 69 0.72 0.36 -5.63
C VAL A 69 -0.05 1.65 -5.34
N GLU A 70 -0.91 2.04 -6.28
CA GLU A 70 -1.73 3.24 -6.13
C GLU A 70 -2.70 3.08 -4.95
N PRO A 71 -2.68 4.02 -3.97
CA PRO A 71 -3.49 3.92 -2.75
C PRO A 71 -5.00 4.17 -2.95
N ALA A 72 -5.44 4.62 -4.12
CA ALA A 72 -6.82 5.08 -4.32
C ALA A 72 -7.85 4.00 -3.91
N TYR A 73 -8.77 4.30 -2.99
CA TYR A 73 -9.86 3.42 -2.55
C TYR A 73 -9.47 2.12 -1.82
N SER A 74 -8.19 1.85 -1.56
CA SER A 74 -7.74 0.63 -0.86
C SER A 74 -8.39 0.42 0.52
N SER A 75 -8.70 1.52 1.21
CA SER A 75 -9.35 1.52 2.53
C SER A 75 -10.88 1.57 2.48
N VAL A 76 -11.45 1.85 1.30
CA VAL A 76 -12.89 1.93 1.06
C VAL A 76 -13.41 0.57 0.61
N ASP A 77 -12.78 -0.03 -0.39
CA ASP A 77 -13.24 -1.26 -1.02
C ASP A 77 -13.17 -2.46 -0.06
N CYS A 78 -14.22 -3.26 -0.04
CA CYS A 78 -14.18 -4.53 0.68
C CYS A 78 -13.23 -5.49 -0.01
N SER A 79 -12.22 -5.97 0.72
CA SER A 79 -11.27 -6.94 0.18
C SER A 79 -11.89 -8.29 -0.17
N ARG A 80 -13.08 -8.60 0.33
CA ARG A 80 -13.79 -9.85 0.03
C ARG A 80 -14.62 -9.76 -1.26
N CYS A 81 -15.45 -8.72 -1.41
CA CYS A 81 -16.42 -8.63 -2.51
C CYS A 81 -16.23 -7.41 -3.44
N GLY A 82 -15.31 -6.50 -3.13
CA GLY A 82 -15.08 -5.28 -3.91
C GLY A 82 -16.10 -4.16 -3.69
N HIS A 83 -17.14 -4.37 -2.88
CA HIS A 83 -18.13 -3.32 -2.61
C HIS A 83 -17.50 -2.15 -1.81
N PRO A 84 -17.74 -0.89 -2.21
CA PRO A 84 -17.21 0.27 -1.50
C PRO A 84 -17.91 0.46 -0.16
N VAL A 85 -17.12 0.55 0.91
CA VAL A 85 -17.60 0.82 2.27
C VAL A 85 -16.98 2.14 2.74
N PRO A 86 -17.55 3.30 2.34
CA PRO A 86 -17.02 4.61 2.72
C PRO A 86 -17.12 4.80 4.23
N LYS A 87 -16.02 5.24 4.84
CA LYS A 87 -15.90 5.38 6.30
C LYS A 87 -14.87 6.44 6.67
N SER A 88 -15.05 7.05 7.83
CA SER A 88 -14.11 8.05 8.35
C SER A 88 -12.85 7.40 8.91
N LEU A 89 -11.77 8.18 9.08
CA LEU A 89 -10.51 7.71 9.68
C LEU A 89 -10.67 7.20 11.13
N ALA A 90 -11.74 7.59 11.82
CA ALA A 90 -12.04 7.16 13.18
C ALA A 90 -12.55 5.71 13.22
N VAL A 91 -13.19 5.25 12.15
CA VAL A 91 -13.69 3.87 12.04
C VAL A 91 -12.52 2.94 11.79
N ARG A 92 -12.26 2.02 12.73
CA ARG A 92 -11.17 1.03 12.67
C ARG A 92 -11.63 -0.36 12.26
N THR A 93 -12.91 -0.64 12.36
CA THR A 93 -13.49 -1.90 11.91
C THR A 93 -14.13 -1.70 10.53
N HIS A 94 -13.72 -2.51 9.56
CA HIS A 94 -14.39 -2.64 8.28
C HIS A 94 -15.57 -3.60 8.43
N VAL A 95 -16.79 -3.11 8.21
CA VAL A 95 -18.01 -3.91 8.19
C VAL A 95 -18.66 -3.75 6.82
N CYS A 96 -18.69 -4.82 6.03
CA CYS A 96 -19.31 -4.81 4.71
C CYS A 96 -20.73 -5.37 4.79
N THR A 97 -21.72 -4.56 4.43
CA THR A 97 -23.14 -4.94 4.43
C THR A 97 -23.49 -5.93 3.31
N GLU A 98 -22.73 -5.91 2.20
CA GLU A 98 -23.01 -6.78 1.05
C GLU A 98 -22.56 -8.23 1.25
N CYS A 99 -21.42 -8.45 1.89
CA CYS A 99 -20.84 -9.80 2.05
C CYS A 99 -20.62 -10.23 3.50
N GLY A 100 -21.02 -9.39 4.45
CA GLY A 100 -20.89 -9.66 5.89
C GLY A 100 -19.46 -9.68 6.42
N ALA A 101 -18.47 -9.20 5.66
CA ALA A 101 -17.08 -9.19 6.11
C ALA A 101 -16.89 -8.22 7.29
N VAL A 102 -16.29 -8.71 8.38
CA VAL A 102 -15.92 -7.93 9.57
C VAL A 102 -14.44 -8.13 9.84
N LEU A 103 -13.63 -7.09 9.65
CA LEU A 103 -12.18 -7.15 9.86
C LEU A 103 -11.61 -5.78 10.27
N ASP A 104 -10.37 -5.77 10.75
CA ASP A 104 -9.64 -4.51 10.93
C ASP A 104 -9.49 -3.78 9.58
N ARG A 105 -9.66 -2.46 9.58
CA ARG A 105 -9.63 -1.63 8.37
C ARG A 105 -8.25 -1.64 7.72
N ASP A 106 -7.19 -1.58 8.52
CA ASP A 106 -5.83 -1.53 8.00
C ASP A 106 -5.44 -2.93 7.46
N TYR A 107 -5.94 -4.01 8.07
CA TYR A 107 -5.86 -5.37 7.51
C TYR A 107 -6.63 -5.52 6.17
N ASN A 108 -7.84 -4.96 6.07
CA ASN A 108 -8.60 -4.95 4.80
C ASN A 108 -7.81 -4.25 3.70
N SER A 109 -7.23 -3.09 4.03
CA SER A 109 -6.40 -2.31 3.13
C SER A 109 -5.17 -3.11 2.69
N ALA A 110 -4.50 -3.83 3.61
CA ALA A 110 -3.36 -4.69 3.30
C ALA A 110 -3.68 -5.78 2.27
N ILE A 111 -4.86 -6.41 2.38
CA ILE A 111 -5.30 -7.42 1.40
C ILE A 111 -5.52 -6.77 0.03
N ASN A 112 -6.16 -5.60 -0.01
CA ASN A 112 -6.38 -4.88 -1.26
C ASN A 112 -5.06 -4.49 -1.94
N ILE A 113 -4.09 -3.98 -1.18
CA ILE A 113 -2.74 -3.64 -1.65
C ILE A 113 -2.07 -4.86 -2.27
N LEU A 114 -2.13 -6.02 -1.59
CA LEU A 114 -1.56 -7.27 -2.09
C LEU A 114 -2.21 -7.70 -3.41
N LYS A 115 -3.55 -7.71 -3.47
CA LYS A 115 -4.31 -8.09 -4.69
C LYS A 115 -3.91 -7.22 -5.88
N ARG A 116 -3.93 -5.90 -5.72
CA ARG A 116 -3.57 -4.95 -6.78
C ARG A 116 -2.10 -5.05 -7.19
N GLY A 117 -1.23 -5.34 -6.23
CA GLY A 117 0.19 -5.56 -6.46
C GLY A 117 0.43 -6.78 -7.35
N LEU A 118 -0.23 -7.89 -7.03
CA LEU A 118 -0.17 -9.12 -7.81
C LEU A 118 -0.79 -8.93 -9.21
N GLU A 119 -1.95 -8.30 -9.32
CA GLU A 119 -2.59 -7.97 -10.60
C GLU A 119 -1.66 -7.14 -11.50
N SER A 120 -0.97 -6.15 -10.93
CA SER A 120 -0.02 -5.31 -11.66
C SER A 120 1.16 -6.10 -12.21
N LEU A 121 1.67 -7.08 -11.45
CA LEU A 121 2.76 -7.96 -11.89
C LEU A 121 2.29 -8.94 -12.97
N VAL A 122 1.11 -9.54 -12.80
CA VAL A 122 0.52 -10.44 -13.80
C VAL A 122 0.27 -9.69 -15.11
N LEU A 123 -0.28 -8.49 -15.05
CA LEU A 123 -0.49 -7.64 -16.24
C LEU A 123 0.84 -7.31 -16.92
N LEU A 124 1.90 -7.02 -16.16
CA LEU A 124 3.23 -6.79 -16.70
C LEU A 124 3.79 -8.05 -17.39
N LEU A 125 3.62 -9.22 -16.78
CA LEU A 125 4.07 -10.48 -17.34
C LEU A 125 3.31 -10.82 -18.64
N LEU A 126 1.98 -10.68 -18.63
CA LEU A 126 1.14 -10.86 -19.81
C LEU A 126 1.57 -9.92 -20.94
N LEU A 127 1.83 -8.65 -20.64
CA LEU A 127 2.35 -7.67 -21.61
C LEU A 127 3.67 -8.10 -22.27
N LEU A 128 4.54 -8.75 -21.52
CA LEU A 128 5.85 -9.22 -22.02
C LEU A 128 5.72 -10.50 -22.85
N LEU A 129 4.77 -11.38 -22.51
CA LEU A 129 4.55 -12.66 -23.18
C LEU A 129 3.58 -12.58 -24.38
N LEU A 130 2.80 -11.50 -24.51
CA LEU A 130 1.88 -11.33 -25.63
C LEU A 130 2.61 -10.86 -26.91
N PRO A 131 2.20 -11.37 -28.10
CA PRO A 131 2.64 -10.86 -29.40
C PRO A 131 2.43 -9.35 -29.48
N VAL A 132 3.33 -8.66 -30.20
CA VAL A 132 3.38 -7.18 -30.25
C VAL A 132 2.04 -6.58 -30.67
N GLU A 133 1.25 -7.24 -31.53
CA GLU A 133 -0.06 -6.74 -31.96
C GLU A 133 -1.11 -6.65 -30.83
N ARG A 134 -0.99 -7.46 -29.75
CA ARG A 134 -1.93 -7.41 -28.62
C ARG A 134 -1.55 -6.44 -27.50
N ARG A 135 -0.42 -5.74 -27.60
CA ARG A 135 0.05 -4.81 -26.56
C ARG A 135 -0.79 -3.52 -26.45
N GLU A 136 -1.48 -3.12 -27.52
CA GLU A 136 -2.35 -1.93 -27.49
C GLU A 136 -3.59 -2.11 -26.61
N VAL A 137 -4.22 -3.29 -26.66
CA VAL A 137 -5.39 -3.61 -25.82
C VAL A 137 -5.04 -3.54 -24.32
N THR A 138 -3.84 -3.99 -23.96
CA THR A 138 -3.31 -3.90 -22.59
C THR A 138 -2.91 -2.48 -22.16
N ARG A 139 -2.51 -1.58 -23.08
CA ARG A 139 -2.33 -0.15 -22.77
C ARG A 139 -3.66 0.52 -22.48
N LEU A 140 -4.71 0.18 -23.21
CA LEU A 140 -6.07 0.65 -22.94
C LEU A 140 -6.59 0.14 -21.59
N TRP A 141 -6.31 -1.12 -21.24
CA TRP A 141 -6.62 -1.68 -19.91
C TRP A 141 -5.88 -0.96 -18.77
N ARG A 142 -4.60 -0.64 -18.97
CA ARG A 142 -3.79 0.11 -18.01
C ARG A 142 -4.25 1.57 -17.89
N SER A 143 -4.73 2.17 -18.99
CA SER A 143 -5.38 3.48 -18.96
C SER A 143 -6.68 3.40 -18.15
N TYR A 144 -7.56 2.45 -18.46
CA TYR A 144 -8.82 2.19 -17.77
C TYR A 144 -8.65 1.98 -16.25
N TYR A 145 -7.66 1.18 -15.84
CA TYR A 145 -7.37 0.94 -14.42
C TYR A 145 -6.86 2.19 -13.69
N ASN A 146 -6.09 3.05 -14.37
CA ASN A 146 -5.55 4.28 -13.79
C ASN A 146 -6.51 5.48 -13.90
N SER A 147 -7.51 5.44 -14.77
CA SER A 147 -8.38 6.57 -15.10
C SER A 147 -9.70 6.60 -14.33
N GLY A 148 -10.02 5.60 -13.52
CA GLY A 148 -11.07 5.69 -12.51
C GLY A 148 -12.06 4.54 -12.49
N ARG A 149 -12.10 3.87 -11.34
CA ARG A 149 -13.34 3.63 -10.59
C ARG A 149 -13.06 3.87 -9.12
#